data_AF-A0A2D9MJ92-F1
#
_entry.id   AF-A0A2D9MJ92-F1
#
_cell.length_a   1.000
_cell.length_b   1.000
_cell.length_c   1.000
_cell.angle_alpha   90.00
_cell.angle_beta   90.00
_cell.angle_gamma   90.00
#
_symmetry.space_group_name_H-M   'P 1'
#
loop_
_entity.id
_entity.type
_entity.pdbx_description
1 polymer ?
#
loop_
_entity_poly.entity_id
_entity_poly.type
_entity_poly.pdbx_seq_one_letter_code
_entity_poly.pdbx_strand_id
1 'polypeptide(L)'
;AKDILFTARFLEESEALRIGLINFVVDSGVLETTVSEYADRIVANAPLTISAVKATVGEVVKDPGQESPAHIDEMVNNCFLSEDYKEGRSAFLEKRKPKFKGA
;
A
#
# COMPACT_ATOMS: atom_id res chain seq x y z
N ALA A 1 -1.33 -21.64 -3.04
CA ALA A 1 -2.74 -21.51 -3.44
C ALA A 1 -3.43 -22.86 -3.69
N LYS A 2 -2.95 -23.70 -4.63
CA LYS A 2 -3.64 -24.96 -5.02
C LYS A 2 -4.02 -25.89 -3.86
N ASP A 3 -3.13 -26.09 -2.87
CA ASP A 3 -3.40 -26.90 -1.68
C ASP A 3 -4.68 -26.47 -0.93
N ILE A 4 -4.75 -25.19 -0.53
CA ILE A 4 -5.89 -24.61 0.19
C ILE A 4 -7.19 -24.73 -0.62
N LEU A 5 -7.12 -24.46 -1.93
CA LEU A 5 -8.29 -24.47 -2.81
C LEU A 5 -8.85 -25.88 -3.04
N PHE A 6 -8.00 -26.90 -3.11
CA PHE A 6 -8.46 -28.28 -3.35
C PHE A 6 -8.89 -29.00 -2.08
N THR A 7 -8.22 -28.72 -0.96
CA THR A 7 -8.45 -29.44 0.30
C THR A 7 -9.55 -28.80 1.15
N ALA A 8 -9.83 -27.51 0.97
CA ALA A 8 -10.74 -26.73 1.80
C ALA A 8 -10.46 -26.86 3.32
N ARG A 9 -9.22 -27.21 3.70
CA ARG A 9 -8.83 -27.39 5.09
C ARG A 9 -8.80 -26.05 5.82
N PHE A 10 -8.98 -26.12 7.14
CA PHE A 10 -8.71 -24.97 8.01
C PHE A 10 -7.21 -24.65 8.02
N LEU A 11 -6.92 -23.36 8.10
CA LEU A 11 -5.57 -22.82 8.13
C LEU A 11 -5.35 -22.10 9.46
N GLU A 12 -4.37 -22.56 10.22
CA GLU A 12 -3.93 -21.89 11.45
C GLU A 12 -3.25 -20.56 11.13
N GLU A 13 -3.30 -19.59 12.06
CA GLU A 13 -2.77 -18.25 11.85
C GLU A 13 -1.26 -18.24 11.59
N SER A 14 -0.52 -19.15 12.22
CA SER A 14 0.92 -19.29 12.03
C SER A 14 1.28 -19.71 10.59
N GLU A 15 0.48 -20.59 10.01
CA GLU A 15 0.65 -20.98 8.61
C GLU A 15 0.21 -19.85 7.67
N ALA A 16 -0.93 -19.21 7.93
CA ALA A 16 -1.43 -18.08 7.16
C ALA A 16 -0.40 -16.93 7.08
N LEU A 17 0.25 -16.61 8.19
CA LEU A 17 1.32 -15.62 8.24
C LEU A 17 2.54 -16.06 7.44
N ARG A 18 3.01 -17.30 7.65
CA ARG A 18 4.20 -17.84 6.97
C ARG A 18 4.07 -17.88 5.45
N ILE A 19 2.88 -18.16 4.93
CA ILE A 19 2.63 -18.19 3.48
C ILE A 19 2.26 -16.83 2.88
N GLY A 20 2.20 -15.77 3.70
CA GLY A 20 1.86 -14.41 3.26
C GLY A 20 0.39 -14.20 2.93
N LEU A 21 -0.53 -15.00 3.47
CA LEU A 21 -1.97 -14.78 3.32
C LEU A 21 -2.45 -13.62 4.20
N ILE A 22 -1.84 -13.47 5.39
CA ILE A 22 -2.04 -12.35 6.30
C ILE A 22 -0.71 -11.68 6.60
N ASN A 23 -0.75 -10.40 6.94
CA ASN A 23 0.46 -9.60 7.19
C ASN A 23 0.89 -9.59 8.66
N PHE A 24 -0.06 -9.74 9.59
CA PHE A 24 0.16 -9.63 11.04
C PHE A 24 -0.72 -10.62 11.79
N VAL A 25 -0.24 -11.04 12.96
CA VAL A 25 -1.01 -11.75 13.98
C VAL A 25 -0.86 -10.93 15.26
N VAL A 26 -1.98 -10.58 15.89
CA VAL A 26 -2.02 -9.80 17.13
C VAL A 26 -3.07 -10.35 18.07
N ASP A 27 -2.94 -10.05 19.36
CA ASP A 27 -3.96 -10.40 20.34
C ASP A 27 -5.27 -9.67 20.04
N SER A 28 -6.40 -10.34 20.28
CA SER A 28 -7.73 -9.80 19.99
C SER A 28 -8.00 -8.47 20.69
N GLY A 29 -7.47 -8.27 21.89
CA GLY A 29 -7.63 -7.04 22.68
C GLY A 29 -6.94 -5.81 22.09
N VAL A 30 -6.00 -5.97 21.15
CA VAL A 30 -5.27 -4.86 20.51
C VAL A 30 -5.50 -4.79 19.00
N LEU A 31 -6.40 -5.62 18.46
CA LEU A 31 -6.65 -5.69 17.02
C LEU A 31 -7.05 -4.33 16.44
N GLU A 32 -8.04 -3.66 17.05
CA GLU A 32 -8.56 -2.38 16.57
C GLU A 32 -7.49 -1.29 16.57
N THR A 33 -6.73 -1.19 17.67
CA THR A 33 -5.64 -0.23 17.79
C THR A 33 -4.55 -0.50 16.75
N THR A 34 -4.14 -1.76 16.56
CA THR A 34 -3.13 -2.13 15.57
C THR A 34 -3.58 -1.78 14.14
N VAL A 35 -4.84 -2.06 13.81
CA VAL A 35 -5.41 -1.74 12.49
C VAL A 35 -5.45 -0.23 12.27
N SER A 36 -5.89 0.54 13.27
CA SER A 36 -5.92 2.01 13.20
C SER A 36 -4.51 2.57 13.00
N GLU A 37 -3.54 2.15 13.81
CA GLU A 37 -2.14 2.63 13.70
C GLU A 37 -1.53 2.26 12.34
N TYR A 38 -1.83 1.08 11.81
CA TYR A 38 -1.38 0.67 10.48
C TYR A 38 -2.01 1.53 9.38
N ALA A 39 -3.32 1.82 9.48
CA ALA A 39 -4.02 2.70 8.55
C ALA A 39 -3.49 4.14 8.62
N ASP A 40 -3.21 4.66 9.82
CA ASP A 40 -2.64 6.00 10.03
C ASP A 40 -1.28 6.15 9.35
N ARG A 41 -0.46 5.09 9.34
CA ARG A 41 0.81 5.07 8.59
C ARG A 41 0.60 5.19 7.09
N ILE A 42 -0.49 4.65 6.55
CA ILE A 42 -0.82 4.76 5.12
C ILE A 42 -1.35 6.16 4.81
N VAL A 43 -2.30 6.65 5.61
CA VAL A 43 -2.95 7.98 5.44
C VAL A 43 -1.96 9.14 5.62
N ALA A 44 -0.86 8.93 6.35
CA ALA A 44 0.22 9.90 6.47
C ALA A 44 1.04 10.12 5.17
N ASN A 45 0.81 9.35 4.10
CA ASN A 45 1.49 9.50 2.82
C ASN A 45 0.64 10.28 1.80
N ALA A 46 1.27 10.72 0.72
CA ALA A 46 0.60 11.44 -0.37
C ALA A 46 -0.48 10.54 -1.03
N PRO A 47 -1.78 10.93 -1.00
CA PRO A 47 -2.87 10.11 -1.51
C PRO A 47 -2.74 9.72 -2.99
N LEU A 48 -2.23 10.64 -3.83
CA LEU A 48 -2.01 10.35 -5.26
C LEU A 48 -0.92 9.29 -5.45
N THR A 49 0.15 9.35 -4.67
CA THR A 49 1.22 8.35 -4.70
C THR A 49 0.73 6.97 -4.28
N ILE A 50 -0.07 6.88 -3.20
CA ILE A 50 -0.65 5.60 -2.76
C ILE A 50 -1.55 5.01 -3.84
N SER A 51 -2.37 5.85 -4.49
CA SER A 51 -3.23 5.42 -5.60
C SER A 51 -2.43 4.91 -6.79
N ALA A 52 -1.39 5.63 -7.21
CA ALA A 52 -0.51 5.24 -8.30
C ALA A 52 0.21 3.92 -8.00
N VAL A 53 0.84 3.79 -6.83
CA VAL A 53 1.54 2.56 -6.42
C VAL A 53 0.60 1.37 -6.39
N LYS A 54 -0.62 1.53 -5.86
CA LYS A 54 -1.61 0.44 -5.82
C LYS A 54 -1.98 -0.03 -7.24
N ALA A 55 -2.19 0.91 -8.16
CA ALA A 55 -2.49 0.60 -9.55
C ALA A 55 -1.31 -0.13 -10.22
N THR A 56 -0.08 0.41 -10.07
CA THR A 56 1.13 -0.19 -10.62
C THR A 56 1.37 -1.61 -10.12
N VAL A 57 1.30 -1.84 -8.81
CA VAL A 57 1.46 -3.19 -8.23
C VAL A 57 0.37 -4.14 -8.76
N GLY A 58 -0.86 -3.65 -8.93
CA GLY A 58 -1.95 -4.42 -9.53
C GLY A 58 -1.63 -4.91 -10.93
N GLU A 59 -1.04 -4.06 -11.79
CA GLU A 59 -0.66 -4.45 -13.15
C GLU A 59 0.55 -5.39 -13.17
N VAL A 60 1.58 -5.12 -12.34
CA VAL A 60 2.77 -5.99 -12.27
C VAL A 60 2.43 -7.41 -11.79
N VAL A 61 1.50 -7.54 -10.84
CA VAL A 61 1.07 -8.86 -10.34
C VAL A 61 0.27 -9.64 -11.38
N LYS A 62 -0.46 -8.96 -12.28
CA LYS A 62 -1.23 -9.61 -13.35
C LYS A 62 -0.32 -10.24 -14.40
N ASP A 63 0.67 -9.49 -14.88
CA ASP A 63 1.63 -9.96 -15.89
C ASP A 63 3.02 -9.36 -15.61
N PRO A 64 3.91 -10.10 -14.91
CA PRO A 64 5.24 -9.63 -14.61
C PRO A 64 6.10 -9.43 -15.86
N GLY A 65 6.60 -8.21 -16.06
CA GLY A 65 7.49 -7.89 -17.18
C GLY A 65 6.78 -7.33 -18.42
N GLN A 66 5.45 -7.15 -18.37
CA GLN A 66 4.73 -6.36 -19.37
C GLN A 66 5.14 -4.88 -19.31
N GLU A 67 4.97 -4.17 -20.42
CA GLU A 67 5.11 -2.72 -20.44
C GLU A 67 4.03 -2.06 -19.56
N SER A 68 4.40 -0.96 -18.88
CA SER A 68 3.48 -0.17 -18.07
C SER A 68 2.36 0.38 -18.96
N PRO A 69 1.07 0.15 -18.62
CA PRO A 69 -0.02 0.79 -19.33
C PRO A 69 0.08 2.30 -19.24
N ALA A 70 -0.22 3.02 -20.33
CA ALA A 70 -0.09 4.49 -20.40
C ALA A 70 -0.80 5.25 -19.25
N HIS A 71 -1.91 4.71 -18.73
CA HIS A 71 -2.62 5.32 -17.60
C HIS A 71 -1.82 5.29 -16.29
N ILE A 72 -0.96 4.27 -16.07
CA ILE A 72 -0.07 4.21 -14.91
C ILE A 72 0.98 5.32 -15.00
N ASP A 73 1.55 5.52 -16.18
CA ASP A 73 2.53 6.58 -16.41
C ASP A 73 1.90 7.96 -16.19
N GLU A 74 0.65 8.15 -16.62
CA GLU A 74 -0.13 9.36 -16.32
C GLU A 74 -0.33 9.57 -14.81
N MET A 75 -0.72 8.53 -14.07
CA MET A 75 -0.88 8.60 -12.61
C MET A 75 0.44 8.97 -11.91
N VAL A 76 1.56 8.40 -12.36
CA VAL A 76 2.89 8.72 -11.84
C VAL A 76 3.26 10.17 -12.15
N ASN A 77 3.04 10.63 -13.38
CA ASN A 77 3.27 12.02 -13.76
C ASN A 77 2.43 13.00 -12.93
N ASN A 78 1.16 12.68 -12.68
CA ASN A 78 0.29 13.49 -11.83
C ASN A 78 0.80 13.57 -10.39
N CYS A 79 1.47 12.53 -9.88
CA CYS A 79 2.13 12.62 -8.58
C CYS A 79 3.23 13.69 -8.58
N PHE A 80 4.07 13.76 -9.62
CA PHE A 80 5.14 14.77 -9.69
C PHE A 80 4.62 16.20 -9.89
N LEU A 81 3.46 16.35 -10.53
CA LEU A 81 2.83 17.65 -10.75
C LEU A 81 2.00 18.14 -9.56
N SER A 82 1.75 17.28 -8.58
CA SER A 82 0.89 17.57 -7.42
C SER A 82 1.48 18.61 -6.45
N GLU A 83 0.60 19.28 -5.72
CA GLU A 83 0.98 20.11 -4.57
C GLU A 83 1.60 19.26 -3.45
N ASP A 84 1.17 18.01 -3.31
CA ASP A 84 1.77 17.05 -2.37
C ASP A 84 3.26 16.80 -2.64
N TYR A 85 3.68 16.76 -3.91
CA TYR A 85 5.10 16.64 -4.25
C TYR A 85 5.89 17.87 -3.81
N LYS A 86 5.34 19.08 -4.02
CA LYS A 86 5.96 20.33 -3.56
C LYS A 86 6.05 20.38 -2.04
N GLU A 87 4.97 20.03 -1.35
CA GLU A 87 4.89 19.96 0.10
C GLU A 87 5.87 18.93 0.68
N GLY A 88 5.95 17.74 0.08
CA GLY A 88 6.90 16.70 0.50
C GLY A 88 8.35 17.19 0.43
N ARG A 89 8.70 17.91 -0.65
CA ARG A 89 10.04 18.50 -0.80
C ARG A 89 10.29 19.63 0.19
N SER A 90 9.34 20.55 0.39
CA SER A 90 9.46 21.63 1.38
C SER A 90 9.59 21.08 2.80
N ALA A 91 8.70 20.16 3.20
CA ALA A 91 8.70 19.54 4.52
C ALA A 91 10.01 18.79 4.80
N PHE A 92 10.56 18.10 3.80
CA PHE A 92 11.86 17.45 3.90
C PHE A 92 13.00 18.45 4.15
N LEU A 93 13.06 19.53 3.37
CA LEU A 93 14.08 20.58 3.54
C LEU A 93 13.95 21.28 4.90
N GLU A 94 12.72 21.50 5.36
CA GLU A 94 12.40 22.15 6.64
C GLU A 94 12.45 21.19 7.84
N LYS A 95 12.75 19.89 7.62
CA LYS A 95 12.78 18.84 8.65
C LYS A 95 11.50 18.75 9.49
N ARG A 96 10.35 18.94 8.85
CA ARG A 96 9.02 18.82 9.46
C ARG A 96 8.22 17.69 8.81
N LYS A 97 7.13 17.28 9.46
CA LYS A 97 6.18 16.35 8.85
C LYS A 97 5.43 17.04 7.70
N PRO A 98 5.27 16.38 6.54
CA PRO A 98 4.47 16.92 5.44
C PRO A 98 2.98 16.86 5.77
N LYS A 99 2.20 17.75 5.14
CA LYS A 99 0.74 17.82 5.23
C LYS A 99 0.13 17.61 3.84
N PHE A 100 0.00 16.36 3.45
CA PHE A 100 -0.59 15.99 2.17
C PHE A 100 -2.09 16.22 2.12
N LYS A 101 -2.61 16.60 0.95
CA LYS A 101 -4.02 16.92 0.69
C LYS A 101 -4.61 16.15 -0.48
N GLY A 102 -3.80 15.44 -1.26
CA GLY A 102 -4.25 14.71 -2.44
C GLY A 102 -4.55 15.61 -3.64
N ALA A 103 -3.82 16.71 -3.77
CA ALA A 103 -3.91 17.68 -4.87
C ALA A 103 -2.51 18.03 -5.38
#